data_AF-A0A423XTE9-F1
#
_entry.id   AF-A0A423XTE9-F1
#
_cell.length_a   1.000
_cell.length_b   1.000
_cell.length_c   1.000
_cell.angle_alpha   90.00
_cell.angle_beta   90.00
_cell.angle_gamma   90.00
#
_symmetry.space_group_name_H-M   'P 1'
#
loop_
_entity.id
_entity.type
_entity.pdbx_description
1 polymer ?
#
loop_
_entity_poly.entity_id
_entity_poly.type
_entity_poly.pdbx_seq_one_letter_code
_entity_poly.pdbx_strand_id
1 'polypeptide(L)'
;MSAKNPTEHAISKLELSWLDQTDDPAIKLIVWRVPASGESLLNAFFALQQHPEGRSVPDLFVTLETPFDTGYGYSQALARDFLESVEATPDARPWEGERFLPCYHAAALCTLLEDFARVHQDDLRHAIVILKPSAMSDIAAFNRWLTQWLAAPAQRVRLLLTDTTEQPLWQTLVNAHAQQVRLLTDEPDAMQVMQQTARQQTDPDSDRLLFRRYLADAMLLLERGSAAQVASRASLAMPIAQRRGWADQEAVLHHLMAGAWLKEKNTPQAVAHYQQAQSAATRVTDSPVRGQLVVQSAFGEAGAWFAGKYYTEAAKHYRRAATLAREIPHPLFELEGCRMAGFALWQAGHRTVAMDDYAAALRAAKNIAQEERVQTTLPLVFGDLLRMHDKRRSEALETAAMRYHEACQRLILEAEAAVALHAAPGAEVVKAADRRLQLRLEAAFLTLRQQREALIEQGDDSVRQTVRLARDMLHPHWNGLPDVAHPFDAPPGEWQSLPAWSASAPAAPLSEPAGSANA
;
A
#
# COMPACT_ATOMS: atom_id res chain seq x y z
N MET A 1 21.24 -21.03 -30.67
CA MET A 1 20.97 -20.02 -29.63
C MET A 1 19.63 -19.38 -29.94
N SER A 2 18.61 -19.64 -29.13
CA SER A 2 17.31 -18.97 -29.29
C SER A 2 17.49 -17.48 -28.99
N ALA A 3 16.86 -16.59 -29.76
CA ALA A 3 16.89 -15.17 -29.46
C ALA A 3 16.25 -14.93 -28.08
N LYS A 4 16.94 -14.18 -27.20
CA LYS A 4 16.42 -13.84 -25.87
C LYS A 4 15.08 -13.12 -26.00
N ASN A 5 14.10 -13.51 -25.20
CA ASN A 5 12.81 -12.80 -25.17
C ASN A 5 12.98 -11.40 -24.51
N PRO A 6 12.02 -10.47 -24.67
CA PRO A 6 12.13 -9.10 -24.17
C PRO A 6 12.37 -9.02 -22.66
N THR A 7 11.77 -9.94 -21.90
CA THR A 7 11.93 -10.04 -20.44
C THR A 7 13.35 -10.48 -20.07
N GLU A 8 13.89 -11.51 -20.73
CA GLU A 8 15.28 -11.96 -20.56
C GLU A 8 16.28 -10.86 -20.91
N HIS A 9 15.98 -10.05 -21.93
CA HIS A 9 16.82 -8.90 -22.29
C HIS A 9 16.77 -7.80 -21.22
N ALA A 10 15.60 -7.50 -20.65
CA ALA A 10 15.47 -6.55 -19.55
C ALA A 10 16.19 -7.04 -18.28
N ILE A 11 16.05 -8.32 -17.93
CA ILE A 11 16.80 -8.95 -16.83
C ILE A 11 18.31 -8.86 -17.08
N SER A 12 18.76 -9.14 -18.31
CA SER A 12 20.19 -9.03 -18.66
C SER A 12 20.73 -7.60 -18.48
N LYS A 13 19.90 -6.57 -18.64
CA LYS A 13 20.33 -5.19 -18.36
C LYS A 13 20.49 -4.93 -16.87
N LEU A 14 19.59 -5.45 -16.03
CA LEU A 14 19.70 -5.38 -14.57
C LEU A 14 20.95 -6.14 -14.08
N GLU A 15 21.25 -7.30 -14.66
CA GLU A 15 22.48 -8.07 -14.40
C GLU A 15 23.74 -7.25 -14.67
N LEU A 16 23.82 -6.64 -15.86
CA LEU A 16 24.98 -5.82 -16.24
C LEU A 16 25.11 -4.59 -15.33
N SER A 17 23.99 -3.89 -15.07
CA SER A 17 23.96 -2.73 -14.18
C SER A 17 24.43 -3.08 -12.76
N TRP A 18 23.98 -4.24 -12.25
CA TRP A 18 24.44 -4.77 -10.97
C TRP A 18 25.94 -5.00 -10.95
N LEU A 19 26.48 -5.73 -11.93
CA LEU A 19 27.90 -6.07 -11.99
C LEU A 19 28.79 -4.82 -12.09
N ASP A 20 28.41 -3.86 -12.92
CA ASP A 20 29.19 -2.64 -13.19
C ASP A 20 29.27 -1.70 -11.97
N GLN A 21 28.22 -1.67 -11.15
CA GLN A 21 28.06 -0.63 -10.12
C GLN A 21 28.29 -1.14 -8.68
N THR A 22 28.49 -2.45 -8.52
CA THR A 22 28.62 -3.07 -7.19
C THR A 22 30.00 -3.63 -6.92
N ASP A 23 31.04 -3.38 -7.72
CA ASP A 23 32.35 -3.97 -7.44
C ASP A 23 33.16 -3.24 -6.35
N ASP A 24 32.71 -2.06 -5.92
CA ASP A 24 33.41 -1.23 -4.93
C ASP A 24 33.35 -1.85 -3.51
N PRO A 25 34.50 -2.17 -2.88
CA PRO A 25 34.56 -2.82 -1.56
C PRO A 25 34.13 -1.90 -0.41
N ALA A 26 34.01 -0.58 -0.63
CA ALA A 26 33.49 0.32 0.40
C ALA A 26 31.97 0.20 0.58
N ILE A 27 31.27 -0.40 -0.39
CA ILE A 27 29.81 -0.56 -0.37
C ILE A 27 29.41 -1.62 0.65
N LYS A 28 28.58 -1.23 1.62
CA LYS A 28 27.97 -2.10 2.63
C LYS A 28 26.46 -2.21 2.51
N LEU A 29 25.83 -1.23 1.85
CA LEU A 29 24.40 -1.19 1.63
C LEU A 29 24.15 -0.66 0.22
N ILE A 30 23.20 -1.28 -0.45
CA ILE A 30 22.74 -0.90 -1.77
C ILE A 30 21.27 -0.52 -1.67
N VAL A 31 20.91 0.61 -2.25
CA VAL A 31 19.52 0.99 -2.51
C VAL A 31 19.31 0.83 -4.01
N TRP A 32 18.46 -0.11 -4.43
CA TRP A 32 18.12 -0.28 -5.83
C TRP A 32 16.76 0.36 -6.11
N ARG A 33 16.81 1.46 -6.85
CA ARG A 33 15.68 2.28 -7.20
C ARG A 33 15.26 2.03 -8.64
N VAL A 34 13.99 1.68 -8.80
CA VAL A 34 13.33 1.52 -10.11
C VAL A 34 12.01 2.29 -10.13
N PRO A 35 11.46 2.66 -11.29
CA PRO A 35 10.07 3.13 -11.34
C PRO A 35 9.12 2.07 -10.79
N ALA A 36 7.98 2.47 -10.20
CA ALA A 36 6.98 1.53 -9.68
C ALA A 36 6.54 0.46 -10.70
N SER A 37 6.46 0.83 -11.99
CA SER A 37 6.16 -0.13 -13.07
C SER A 37 7.24 -1.21 -13.26
N GLY A 38 8.48 -0.92 -12.88
CA GLY A 38 9.65 -1.79 -12.98
C GLY A 38 9.86 -2.74 -11.80
N GLU A 39 9.13 -2.58 -10.69
CA GLU A 39 9.33 -3.41 -9.48
C GLU A 39 9.13 -4.90 -9.74
N SER A 40 8.16 -5.26 -10.58
CA SER A 40 7.91 -6.65 -10.96
C SER A 40 9.10 -7.30 -11.67
N LEU A 41 9.80 -6.56 -12.54
CA LEU A 41 11.00 -7.04 -13.23
C LEU A 41 12.18 -7.18 -12.27
N LEU A 42 12.34 -6.23 -11.34
CA LEU A 42 13.39 -6.30 -10.32
C LEU A 42 13.17 -7.50 -9.38
N ASN A 43 11.92 -7.75 -8.97
CA ASN A 43 11.57 -8.93 -8.17
C ASN A 43 11.80 -10.25 -8.94
N ALA A 44 11.50 -10.28 -10.24
CA ALA A 44 11.80 -11.43 -11.08
C ALA A 44 13.31 -11.68 -11.19
N PHE A 45 14.12 -10.62 -11.29
CA PHE A 45 15.58 -10.72 -11.24
C PHE A 45 16.04 -11.36 -9.92
N PHE A 46 15.56 -10.89 -8.76
CA PHE A 46 15.93 -11.48 -7.47
C PHE A 46 15.54 -12.95 -7.35
N ALA A 47 14.32 -13.31 -7.76
CA ALA A 47 13.85 -14.69 -7.75
C ALA A 47 14.75 -15.59 -8.61
N LEU A 48 15.16 -15.14 -9.80
CA LEU A 48 16.08 -15.89 -10.65
C LEU A 48 17.45 -16.09 -10.00
N GLN A 49 18.03 -15.06 -9.36
CA GLN A 49 19.34 -15.19 -8.69
C GLN A 49 19.32 -16.09 -7.46
N GLN A 50 18.15 -16.26 -6.84
CA GLN A 50 17.93 -17.16 -5.70
C GLN A 50 17.84 -18.64 -6.11
N HIS A 51 17.46 -18.92 -7.36
CA HIS A 51 17.40 -20.28 -7.88
C HIS A 51 18.75 -20.72 -8.46
N PRO A 52 19.28 -21.91 -8.09
CA PRO A 52 20.57 -22.41 -8.60
C PRO A 52 20.67 -22.43 -10.13
N GLU A 53 19.59 -22.82 -10.83
CA GLU A 53 19.56 -22.89 -12.30
C GLU A 53 19.39 -21.52 -12.98
N GLY A 54 18.86 -20.53 -12.25
CA GLY A 54 18.59 -19.17 -12.76
C GLY A 54 19.69 -18.16 -12.43
N ARG A 55 20.65 -18.53 -11.59
CA ARG A 55 21.74 -17.65 -11.15
C ARG A 55 22.67 -17.32 -12.30
N SER A 56 22.83 -16.03 -12.57
CA SER A 56 23.65 -15.50 -13.66
C SER A 56 24.75 -14.55 -13.19
N VAL A 57 24.69 -14.06 -11.95
CA VAL A 57 25.74 -13.23 -11.33
C VAL A 57 26.47 -14.01 -10.22
N PRO A 58 27.73 -13.67 -9.90
CA PRO A 58 28.54 -14.43 -8.94
C PRO A 58 28.20 -14.10 -7.47
N ASP A 59 27.10 -13.40 -7.19
CA ASP A 59 26.68 -13.05 -5.83
C ASP A 59 25.51 -13.94 -5.38
N LEU A 60 25.46 -14.28 -4.08
CA LEU A 60 24.35 -15.00 -3.48
C LEU A 60 23.31 -14.01 -3.00
N PHE A 61 22.07 -14.13 -3.46
CA PHE A 61 20.95 -13.32 -2.98
C PHE A 61 20.12 -14.12 -1.97
N VAL A 62 19.74 -13.49 -0.86
CA VAL A 62 18.83 -14.05 0.14
C VAL A 62 17.81 -12.99 0.53
N THR A 63 16.52 -13.26 0.33
CA THR A 63 15.44 -12.37 0.75
C THR A 63 15.00 -12.74 2.15
N LEU A 64 14.92 -11.75 3.04
CA LEU A 64 14.37 -11.91 4.38
C LEU A 64 13.18 -10.97 4.55
N GLU A 65 12.03 -11.54 4.95
CA GLU A 65 10.75 -10.83 5.11
C GLU A 65 10.37 -10.58 6.58
N THR A 66 11.34 -10.79 7.48
CA THR A 66 11.23 -10.61 8.92
C THR A 66 10.60 -9.24 9.27
N PRO A 67 9.56 -9.17 10.12
CA PRO A 67 8.98 -7.88 10.53
C PRO A 67 9.96 -7.08 11.39
N PHE A 68 9.87 -5.75 11.33
CA PHE A 68 10.71 -4.85 12.11
C PHE A 68 9.94 -4.19 13.26
N ASP A 69 10.31 -4.50 14.50
CA ASP A 69 9.80 -3.85 15.71
C ASP A 69 10.87 -3.01 16.42
N THR A 70 12.01 -3.63 16.72
CA THR A 70 13.15 -3.00 17.39
C THR A 70 14.45 -3.48 16.74
N GLY A 71 15.51 -2.67 16.78
CA GLY A 71 16.79 -3.05 16.19
C GLY A 71 17.38 -4.35 16.77
N TYR A 72 17.25 -4.58 18.07
CA TYR A 72 17.81 -5.78 18.71
C TYR A 72 16.99 -7.04 18.45
N GLY A 73 15.65 -6.93 18.44
CA GLY A 73 14.77 -8.04 18.08
C GLY A 73 14.94 -8.42 16.62
N TYR A 74 15.03 -7.41 15.75
CA TYR A 74 15.21 -7.60 14.32
C TYR A 74 16.53 -8.26 13.97
N SER A 75 17.66 -7.84 14.55
CA SER A 75 18.95 -8.53 14.34
C SER A 75 18.90 -10.00 14.73
N GLN A 76 18.19 -10.33 15.81
CA GLN A 76 18.09 -11.70 16.30
C GLN A 76 17.18 -12.54 15.40
N ALA A 77 16.08 -11.97 14.93
CA ALA A 77 15.14 -12.64 14.04
C ALA A 77 15.78 -12.88 12.65
N LEU A 78 16.42 -11.86 12.06
CA LEU A 78 17.17 -12.03 10.80
C LEU A 78 18.24 -13.11 10.88
N ALA A 79 18.96 -13.20 12.00
CA ALA A 79 19.96 -14.25 12.20
C ALA A 79 19.36 -15.65 12.17
N ARG A 80 18.17 -15.84 12.77
CA ARG A 80 17.45 -17.12 12.78
C ARG A 80 16.90 -17.45 11.40
N ASP A 81 16.20 -16.50 10.77
CA ASP A 81 15.60 -16.70 9.45
C ASP A 81 16.68 -17.02 8.40
N PHE A 82 17.86 -16.38 8.50
CA PHE A 82 18.99 -16.70 7.65
C PHE A 82 19.50 -18.13 7.87
N LEU A 83 19.69 -18.55 9.14
CA LEU A 83 20.13 -19.91 9.46
C LEU A 83 19.13 -20.95 8.94
N GLU A 84 17.84 -20.74 9.18
CA GLU A 84 16.77 -21.60 8.67
C GLU A 84 16.79 -21.68 7.13
N SER A 85 17.05 -20.56 6.45
CA SER A 85 17.17 -20.55 4.98
C SER A 85 18.36 -21.37 4.47
N VAL A 86 19.50 -21.34 5.18
CA VAL A 86 20.69 -22.12 4.83
C VAL A 86 20.46 -23.61 5.11
N GLU A 87 19.86 -23.95 6.24
CA GLU A 87 19.53 -25.34 6.61
C GLU A 87 18.50 -25.98 5.67
N ALA A 88 17.56 -25.18 5.16
CA ALA A 88 16.57 -25.63 4.19
C ALA A 88 17.13 -25.80 2.77
N THR A 89 18.34 -25.29 2.49
CA THR A 89 18.95 -25.37 1.15
C THR A 89 19.54 -26.77 0.92
N PRO A 90 19.02 -27.55 -0.05
CA PRO A 90 19.58 -28.87 -0.35
C PRO A 90 21.03 -28.78 -0.80
N ASP A 91 21.84 -29.75 -0.38
CA ASP A 91 23.27 -29.85 -0.72
C ASP A 91 24.15 -28.65 -0.31
N ALA A 92 23.64 -27.80 0.61
CA ALA A 92 24.44 -26.72 1.18
C ALA A 92 25.66 -27.29 1.93
N ARG A 93 26.82 -26.65 1.74
CA ARG A 93 28.04 -27.00 2.48
C ARG A 93 27.79 -26.82 3.98
N PRO A 94 28.19 -27.77 4.83
CA PRO A 94 28.02 -27.63 6.28
C PRO A 94 28.67 -26.35 6.82
N TRP A 95 27.93 -25.59 7.60
CA TRP A 95 28.37 -24.38 8.28
C TRP A 95 27.75 -24.29 9.68
N GLU A 96 28.57 -24.08 10.70
CA GLU A 96 28.14 -24.01 12.12
C GLU A 96 27.75 -22.58 12.50
N GLY A 97 26.66 -22.07 11.94
CA GLY A 97 26.20 -20.70 12.17
C GLY A 97 25.58 -20.45 13.56
N GLU A 98 25.05 -21.48 14.22
CA GLU A 98 24.36 -21.36 15.53
C GLU A 98 25.26 -20.77 16.62
N ARG A 99 26.59 -20.94 16.54
CA ARG A 99 27.56 -20.44 17.52
C ARG A 99 27.57 -18.91 17.66
N PHE A 100 27.05 -18.18 16.66
CA PHE A 100 26.95 -16.73 16.67
C PHE A 100 25.66 -16.22 17.32
N LEU A 101 24.72 -17.11 17.64
CA LEU A 101 23.51 -16.73 18.35
C LEU A 101 23.78 -16.54 19.86
N PRO A 102 23.07 -15.61 20.51
CA PRO A 102 22.11 -14.66 19.94
C PRO A 102 22.77 -13.43 19.29
N CYS A 103 22.11 -12.84 18.29
CA CYS A 103 22.54 -11.64 17.58
C CYS A 103 21.62 -10.44 17.92
N TYR A 104 21.88 -9.74 19.02
CA TYR A 104 21.05 -8.60 19.44
C TYR A 104 21.51 -7.23 18.92
N HIS A 105 22.54 -7.20 18.07
CA HIS A 105 23.07 -5.97 17.47
C HIS A 105 23.35 -6.19 15.98
N ALA A 106 23.25 -5.13 15.17
CA ALA A 106 23.57 -5.20 13.75
C ALA A 106 25.00 -5.71 13.49
N ALA A 107 25.97 -5.36 14.35
CA ALA A 107 27.35 -5.84 14.25
C ALA A 107 27.50 -7.35 14.53
N ALA A 108 26.69 -7.91 15.44
CA ALA A 108 26.68 -9.35 15.72
C ALA A 108 26.11 -10.13 14.54
N LEU A 109 24.98 -9.65 13.99
CA LEU A 109 24.41 -10.18 12.74
C LEU A 109 25.42 -10.10 11.59
N CYS A 110 26.09 -8.95 11.42
CA CYS A 110 27.13 -8.79 10.41
C CYS A 110 28.25 -9.83 10.57
N THR A 111 28.67 -10.11 11.81
CA THR A 111 29.72 -11.11 12.06
C THR A 111 29.29 -12.52 11.66
N LEU A 112 28.04 -12.91 11.97
CA LEU A 112 27.45 -14.18 11.54
C LEU A 112 27.44 -14.29 10.01
N LEU A 113 26.93 -13.26 9.32
CA LEU A 113 26.80 -13.27 7.86
C LEU A 113 28.18 -13.24 7.17
N GLU A 114 29.15 -12.50 7.73
CA GLU A 114 30.52 -12.45 7.22
C GLU A 114 31.22 -13.80 7.37
N ASP A 115 30.99 -14.52 8.47
CA ASP A 115 31.54 -15.86 8.64
C ASP A 115 31.00 -16.83 7.59
N PHE A 116 29.70 -16.78 7.32
CA PHE A 116 29.09 -17.53 6.21
C PHE A 116 29.74 -17.16 4.87
N ALA A 117 29.78 -15.87 4.52
CA ALA A 117 30.33 -15.41 3.25
C ALA A 117 31.81 -15.76 3.09
N ARG A 118 32.57 -15.82 4.19
CA ARG A 118 33.97 -16.26 4.22
C ARG A 118 34.12 -17.77 3.99
N VAL A 119 33.26 -18.60 4.58
CA VAL A 119 33.28 -20.07 4.37
C VAL A 119 32.93 -20.45 2.93
N HIS A 120 32.06 -19.67 2.30
CA HIS A 120 31.59 -19.88 0.93
C HIS A 120 32.27 -18.99 -0.12
N GLN A 121 33.41 -18.38 0.22
CA GLN A 121 34.08 -17.39 -0.63
C GLN A 121 34.49 -17.88 -2.02
N ASP A 122 34.63 -19.19 -2.20
CA ASP A 122 34.98 -19.80 -3.49
C ASP A 122 33.74 -19.93 -4.41
N ASP A 123 32.54 -19.93 -3.83
CA ASP A 123 31.26 -20.11 -4.53
C ASP A 123 30.55 -18.78 -4.83
N LEU A 124 30.90 -17.71 -4.09
CA LEU A 124 30.26 -16.40 -4.19
C LEU A 124 31.26 -15.24 -4.00
N ARG A 125 31.02 -14.16 -4.76
CA ARG A 125 31.69 -12.87 -4.63
C ARG A 125 31.20 -12.15 -3.37
N HIS A 126 29.90 -11.89 -3.26
CA HIS A 126 29.26 -11.33 -2.07
C HIS A 126 27.99 -12.10 -1.66
N ALA A 127 27.65 -12.01 -0.37
CA ALA A 127 26.33 -12.38 0.13
C ALA A 127 25.45 -11.12 0.22
N ILE A 128 24.37 -11.10 -0.54
CA ILE A 128 23.43 -9.99 -0.67
C ILE A 128 22.16 -10.33 0.10
N VAL A 129 21.98 -9.68 1.24
CA VAL A 129 20.78 -9.85 2.07
C VAL A 129 19.78 -8.78 1.68
N ILE A 130 18.73 -9.18 0.97
CA ILE A 130 17.63 -8.32 0.56
C ILE A 130 16.67 -8.21 1.74
N LEU A 131 16.54 -7.01 2.30
CA LEU A 131 15.60 -6.77 3.40
C LEU A 131 14.27 -6.30 2.83
N LYS A 132 13.22 -7.10 3.06
CA LYS A 132 11.83 -6.77 2.71
C LYS A 132 10.91 -6.96 3.91
N PRO A 133 11.02 -6.13 4.96
CA PRO A 133 10.22 -6.32 6.17
C PRO A 133 8.72 -6.37 5.85
N SER A 134 8.05 -7.44 6.25
CA SER A 134 6.61 -7.63 6.03
C SER A 134 5.75 -6.61 6.79
N ALA A 135 6.27 -6.10 7.91
CA ALA A 135 5.72 -4.99 8.67
C ALA A 135 6.87 -4.13 9.24
N MET A 136 6.59 -2.85 9.50
CA MET A 136 7.57 -1.93 10.08
C MET A 136 6.89 -1.02 11.10
N SER A 137 7.23 -1.21 12.37
CA SER A 137 6.68 -0.45 13.49
C SER A 137 7.14 1.00 13.51
N ASP A 138 8.41 1.27 13.16
CA ASP A 138 8.95 2.63 13.06
C ASP A 138 10.10 2.76 12.05
N ILE A 139 9.91 3.57 11.00
CA ILE A 139 10.91 3.82 9.95
C ILE A 139 12.16 4.54 10.49
N ALA A 140 12.01 5.35 11.54
CA ALA A 140 13.15 6.05 12.14
C ALA A 140 14.05 5.07 12.90
N ALA A 141 13.47 4.11 13.64
CA ALA A 141 14.18 3.01 14.27
C ALA A 141 14.88 2.11 13.25
N PHE A 142 14.22 1.77 12.15
CA PHE A 142 14.84 0.99 11.08
C PHE A 142 16.05 1.73 10.47
N ASN A 143 15.92 3.04 10.19
CA ASN A 143 17.06 3.85 9.73
C ASN A 143 18.23 3.89 10.73
N ARG A 144 17.96 3.98 12.04
CA ARG A 144 19.01 3.90 13.06
C ARG A 144 19.71 2.54 13.03
N TRP A 145 18.96 1.46 12.90
CA TRP A 145 19.52 0.12 12.77
C TRP A 145 20.40 -0.03 11.52
N LEU A 146 19.97 0.52 10.37
CA LEU A 146 20.80 0.57 9.16
C LEU A 146 22.08 1.38 9.37
N THR A 147 22.02 2.52 10.05
CA THR A 147 23.23 3.28 10.40
C THR A 147 24.18 2.47 11.30
N GLN A 148 23.65 1.66 12.24
CA GLN A 148 24.48 0.74 13.04
C GLN A 148 25.11 -0.35 12.18
N TRP A 149 24.39 -0.90 11.19
CA TRP A 149 24.95 -1.84 10.20
C TRP A 149 26.11 -1.22 9.43
N LEU A 150 25.96 0.02 8.94
CA LEU A 150 27.01 0.72 8.19
C LEU A 150 28.30 0.92 9.02
N ALA A 151 28.17 1.03 10.34
CA ALA A 151 29.32 1.08 11.25
C ALA A 151 29.99 -0.29 11.48
N ALA A 152 29.30 -1.41 11.21
CA ALA A 152 29.86 -2.75 11.35
C ALA A 152 30.92 -3.05 10.27
N PRO A 153 31.91 -3.93 10.53
CA PRO A 153 33.00 -4.23 9.60
C PRO A 153 32.58 -5.21 8.48
N ALA A 154 31.48 -4.94 7.79
CA ALA A 154 31.05 -5.72 6.62
C ALA A 154 32.04 -5.53 5.45
N GLN A 155 32.44 -6.64 4.83
CA GLN A 155 33.36 -6.72 3.69
C GLN A 155 32.78 -7.56 2.56
N ARG A 156 32.26 -8.76 2.85
CA ARG A 156 31.70 -9.70 1.86
C ARG A 156 30.17 -9.74 1.88
N VAL A 157 29.56 -9.14 2.88
CA VAL A 157 28.11 -9.06 3.03
C VAL A 157 27.64 -7.66 2.72
N ARG A 158 26.52 -7.57 1.99
CA ARG A 158 25.85 -6.30 1.71
C ARG A 158 24.36 -6.42 1.94
N LEU A 159 23.79 -5.37 2.51
CA LEU A 159 22.33 -5.25 2.55
C LEU A 159 21.84 -4.65 1.24
N LEU A 160 20.69 -5.12 0.79
CA LEU A 160 19.98 -4.56 -0.36
C LEU A 160 18.59 -4.10 0.10
N LEU A 161 18.28 -2.84 -0.18
CA LEU A 161 16.96 -2.23 -0.04
C LEU A 161 16.43 -1.86 -1.42
N THR A 162 15.11 -1.88 -1.58
CA THR A 162 14.45 -1.36 -2.77
C THR A 162 13.54 -0.19 -2.41
N ASP A 163 13.47 0.79 -3.30
CA ASP A 163 12.45 1.84 -3.29
C ASP A 163 12.13 2.25 -4.72
N THR A 164 11.21 3.20 -4.89
CA THR A 164 10.81 3.65 -6.23
C THR A 164 11.23 5.09 -6.53
N THR A 165 11.28 5.46 -7.81
CA THR A 165 11.50 6.86 -8.20
C THR A 165 10.38 7.76 -7.73
N GLU A 166 9.15 7.25 -7.66
CA GLU A 166 7.98 7.96 -7.16
C GLU A 166 7.97 8.07 -5.63
N GLN A 167 8.54 7.07 -4.93
CA GLN A 167 8.63 7.00 -3.47
C GLN A 167 10.07 6.67 -3.05
N PRO A 168 10.99 7.66 -3.08
CA PRO A 168 12.40 7.44 -2.78
C PRO A 168 12.66 7.36 -1.26
N LEU A 169 12.11 6.34 -0.61
CA LEU A 169 12.09 6.15 0.84
C LEU A 169 13.48 6.27 1.49
N TRP A 170 14.52 5.80 0.81
CA TRP A 170 15.87 5.70 1.37
C TRP A 170 16.79 6.86 0.98
N GLN A 171 16.27 7.91 0.34
CA GLN A 171 17.12 9.02 -0.15
C GLN A 171 17.93 9.68 0.97
N THR A 172 17.33 9.85 2.16
CA THR A 172 18.03 10.44 3.31
C THR A 172 19.22 9.59 3.74
N LEU A 173 19.07 8.26 3.73
CA LEU A 173 20.15 7.32 4.08
C LEU A 173 21.29 7.37 3.04
N VAL A 174 20.93 7.37 1.74
CA VAL A 174 21.88 7.53 0.63
C VAL A 174 22.69 8.82 0.78
N ASN A 175 22.02 9.94 1.06
CA ASN A 175 22.68 11.24 1.21
C ASN A 175 23.60 11.30 2.44
N ALA A 176 23.17 10.71 3.56
CA ALA A 176 23.92 10.74 4.81
C ALA A 176 25.18 9.84 4.78
N HIS A 177 25.16 8.76 3.99
CA HIS A 177 26.20 7.73 3.99
C HIS A 177 26.74 7.38 2.59
N ALA A 178 26.89 8.38 1.71
CA ALA A 178 27.24 8.19 0.29
C ALA A 178 28.55 7.42 0.01
N GLN A 179 29.46 7.29 0.99
CA GLN A 179 30.68 6.49 0.86
C GLN A 179 30.44 4.98 1.04
N GLN A 180 29.39 4.59 1.77
CA GLN A 180 29.10 3.19 2.13
C GLN A 180 27.77 2.70 1.55
N VAL A 181 26.88 3.63 1.18
CA VAL A 181 25.59 3.37 0.56
C VAL A 181 25.66 3.68 -0.93
N ARG A 182 25.45 2.66 -1.76
CA ARG A 182 25.36 2.81 -3.22
C ARG A 182 23.90 2.91 -3.64
N LEU A 183 23.54 4.00 -4.31
CA LEU A 183 22.28 4.09 -5.03
C LEU A 183 22.48 3.52 -6.44
N LEU A 184 21.78 2.43 -6.75
CA LEU A 184 21.59 1.94 -8.10
C LEU A 184 20.27 2.49 -8.62
N THR A 185 20.31 3.16 -9.76
CA THR A 185 19.10 3.64 -10.43
C THR A 185 19.03 3.01 -11.80
N ASP A 186 18.03 2.15 -11.99
CA ASP A 186 17.71 1.58 -13.29
C ASP A 186 16.28 1.97 -13.66
N GLU A 187 16.02 2.10 -14.95
CA GLU A 187 14.68 2.36 -15.48
C GLU A 187 14.23 1.17 -16.33
N PRO A 188 14.04 -0.04 -15.74
CA PRO A 188 13.51 -1.16 -16.48
C PRO A 188 12.09 -0.81 -16.93
N ASP A 189 11.94 -0.61 -18.24
CA ASP A 189 10.67 -0.19 -18.83
C ASP A 189 9.76 -1.41 -19.02
N ALA A 190 9.06 -1.81 -17.97
CA ALA A 190 8.12 -2.92 -17.99
C ALA A 190 7.03 -2.75 -19.06
N MET A 191 6.65 -1.51 -19.37
CA MET A 191 5.69 -1.20 -20.43
C MET A 191 6.28 -1.41 -21.82
N GLN A 192 7.56 -1.08 -22.03
CA GLN A 192 8.27 -1.44 -23.25
C GLN A 192 8.46 -2.95 -23.36
N VAL A 193 8.76 -3.66 -22.28
CA VAL A 193 8.84 -5.14 -22.28
C VAL A 193 7.47 -5.72 -22.67
N MET A 194 6.38 -5.21 -22.10
CA MET A 194 5.01 -5.59 -22.47
C MET A 194 4.73 -5.32 -23.95
N GLN A 195 5.09 -4.14 -24.45
CA GLN A 195 4.91 -3.76 -25.86
C GLN A 195 5.73 -4.64 -26.81
N GLN A 196 7.00 -4.90 -26.50
CA GLN A 196 7.88 -5.76 -27.29
C GLN A 196 7.36 -7.20 -27.30
N THR A 197 6.88 -7.69 -26.16
CA THR A 197 6.23 -9.00 -26.04
C THR A 197 4.97 -9.05 -26.90
N ALA A 198 4.11 -8.04 -26.84
CA ALA A 198 2.92 -7.94 -27.69
C ALA A 198 3.25 -7.86 -29.20
N ARG A 199 4.38 -7.28 -29.58
CA ARG A 199 4.85 -7.24 -30.97
C ARG A 199 5.39 -8.59 -31.46
N GLN A 200 6.01 -9.36 -30.58
CA GLN A 200 6.54 -10.69 -30.88
C GLN A 200 5.49 -11.79 -30.81
N GLN A 201 4.33 -11.54 -30.21
CA GLN A 201 3.19 -12.46 -30.24
C GLN A 201 2.76 -12.74 -31.69
N THR A 202 2.50 -14.02 -31.96
CA THR A 202 1.81 -14.47 -33.16
C THR A 202 0.38 -14.83 -32.78
N ASP A 203 -0.58 -14.37 -33.58
CA ASP A 203 -1.99 -14.68 -33.38
C ASP A 203 -2.60 -15.03 -34.75
N PRO A 204 -3.35 -16.15 -34.88
CA PRO A 204 -4.04 -16.49 -36.12
C PRO A 204 -5.03 -15.41 -36.59
N ASP A 205 -5.57 -14.60 -35.67
CA ASP A 205 -6.46 -13.48 -36.00
C ASP A 205 -5.66 -12.16 -36.10
N SER A 206 -5.52 -11.66 -37.33
CA SER A 206 -4.76 -10.45 -37.65
C SER A 206 -5.33 -9.19 -37.01
N ASP A 207 -6.66 -9.06 -36.88
CA ASP A 207 -7.28 -7.89 -36.24
C ASP A 207 -7.02 -7.91 -34.73
N ARG A 208 -7.08 -9.10 -34.10
CA ARG A 208 -6.79 -9.25 -32.68
C ARG A 208 -5.33 -8.93 -32.36
N LEU A 209 -4.41 -9.38 -33.22
CA LEU A 209 -3.00 -9.05 -33.12
C LEU A 209 -2.76 -7.55 -33.24
N LEU A 210 -3.33 -6.92 -34.26
CA LEU A 210 -3.14 -5.51 -34.53
C LEU A 210 -3.74 -4.62 -33.43
N PHE A 211 -4.94 -4.98 -32.95
CA PHE A 211 -5.59 -4.32 -31.82
C PHE A 211 -4.71 -4.34 -30.56
N ARG A 212 -4.19 -5.52 -30.16
CA ARG A 212 -3.32 -5.65 -28.98
C ARG A 212 -2.06 -4.78 -29.09
N ARG A 213 -1.46 -4.70 -30.28
CA ARG A 213 -0.29 -3.84 -30.53
C ARG A 213 -0.62 -2.36 -30.35
N TYR A 214 -1.73 -1.89 -30.92
CA TYR A 214 -2.14 -0.48 -30.76
C TYR A 214 -2.55 -0.16 -29.32
N LEU A 215 -3.23 -1.08 -28.63
CA LEU A 215 -3.57 -0.92 -27.21
C LEU A 215 -2.29 -0.81 -26.37
N ALA A 216 -1.32 -1.72 -26.55
CA ALA A 216 -0.04 -1.66 -25.85
C ALA A 216 0.74 -0.37 -26.14
N ASP A 217 0.79 0.06 -27.41
CA ASP A 217 1.38 1.35 -27.78
C ASP A 217 0.68 2.53 -27.08
N ALA A 218 -0.65 2.50 -26.97
CA ALA A 218 -1.42 3.57 -26.34
C ALA A 218 -1.24 3.58 -24.81
N MET A 219 -1.14 2.41 -24.17
CA MET A 219 -0.84 2.30 -22.74
C MET A 219 0.55 2.85 -22.40
N LEU A 220 1.56 2.56 -23.25
CA LEU A 220 2.89 3.15 -23.11
C LEU A 220 2.85 4.69 -23.23
N LEU A 221 2.06 5.21 -24.17
CA LEU A 221 1.88 6.65 -24.34
C LEU A 221 1.11 7.30 -23.18
N LEU A 222 0.27 6.58 -22.44
CA LEU A 222 -0.41 7.15 -21.27
C LEU A 222 0.59 7.56 -20.18
N GLU A 223 1.66 6.80 -20.01
CA GLU A 223 2.71 7.09 -19.03
C GLU A 223 3.59 8.26 -19.47
N ARG A 224 4.06 8.26 -20.72
CA ARG A 224 5.15 9.14 -21.19
C ARG A 224 4.75 10.19 -22.24
N GLY A 225 3.60 10.01 -22.87
CA GLY A 225 3.10 10.86 -23.96
C GLY A 225 2.06 11.87 -23.52
N SER A 226 1.65 12.72 -24.47
CA SER A 226 0.52 13.63 -24.33
C SER A 226 -0.82 12.92 -24.57
N ALA A 227 -1.90 13.52 -24.08
CA ALA A 227 -3.25 13.00 -24.30
C ALA A 227 -3.60 12.93 -25.79
N ALA A 228 -3.11 13.88 -26.60
CA ALA A 228 -3.25 13.84 -28.06
C ALA A 228 -2.53 12.63 -28.69
N GLN A 229 -1.35 12.26 -28.19
CA GLN A 229 -0.63 11.08 -28.67
C GLN A 229 -1.36 9.79 -28.29
N VAL A 230 -1.86 9.68 -27.05
CA VAL A 230 -2.69 8.55 -26.60
C VAL A 230 -3.93 8.43 -27.47
N ALA A 231 -4.66 9.53 -27.67
CA ALA A 231 -5.88 9.57 -28.49
C ALA A 231 -5.61 9.19 -29.94
N SER A 232 -4.53 9.69 -30.54
CA SER A 232 -4.12 9.33 -31.90
C SER A 232 -3.84 7.84 -32.03
N ARG A 233 -3.15 7.24 -31.04
CA ARG A 233 -2.84 5.80 -31.07
C ARG A 233 -4.06 4.93 -30.81
N ALA A 234 -4.88 5.28 -29.82
CA ALA A 234 -6.14 4.58 -29.52
C ALA A 234 -7.12 4.64 -30.70
N SER A 235 -7.12 5.74 -31.47
CA SER A 235 -7.93 5.90 -32.69
C SER A 235 -7.56 4.92 -33.81
N LEU A 236 -6.36 4.32 -33.79
CA LEU A 236 -6.00 3.25 -34.72
C LEU A 236 -6.63 1.90 -34.33
N ALA A 237 -6.81 1.66 -33.03
CA ALA A 237 -7.45 0.45 -32.50
C ALA A 237 -8.98 0.51 -32.57
N MET A 238 -9.55 1.72 -32.46
CA MET A 238 -10.99 1.94 -32.36
C MET A 238 -11.80 1.31 -33.50
N PRO A 239 -11.47 1.50 -34.80
CA PRO A 239 -12.25 0.92 -35.88
C PRO A 239 -12.20 -0.61 -35.92
N ILE A 240 -11.13 -1.21 -35.39
CA ILE A 240 -11.00 -2.68 -35.30
C ILE A 240 -12.02 -3.21 -34.28
N ALA A 241 -12.03 -2.64 -33.08
CA ALA A 241 -12.98 -3.01 -32.04
C ALA A 241 -14.44 -2.83 -32.49
N GLN A 242 -14.75 -1.71 -33.13
CA GLN A 242 -16.10 -1.42 -33.63
C GLN A 242 -16.56 -2.41 -34.71
N ARG A 243 -15.72 -2.70 -35.71
CA ARG A 243 -16.06 -3.68 -36.77
C ARG A 243 -16.26 -5.08 -36.24
N ARG A 244 -15.48 -5.48 -35.23
CA ARG A 244 -15.55 -6.82 -34.61
C ARG A 244 -16.62 -6.91 -33.51
N GLY A 245 -17.25 -5.80 -33.13
CA GLY A 245 -18.24 -5.75 -32.06
C GLY A 245 -17.63 -5.92 -30.66
N TRP A 246 -16.34 -5.63 -30.47
CA TRP A 246 -15.65 -5.69 -29.18
C TRP A 246 -15.95 -4.45 -28.34
N ALA A 247 -17.19 -4.33 -27.88
CA ALA A 247 -17.69 -3.19 -27.14
C ALA A 247 -16.97 -2.98 -25.78
N ASP A 248 -16.51 -4.06 -25.16
CA ASP A 248 -15.67 -4.05 -23.96
C ASP A 248 -14.32 -3.37 -24.23
N GLN A 249 -13.69 -3.71 -25.34
CA GLN A 249 -12.42 -3.14 -25.76
C GLN A 249 -12.54 -1.68 -26.19
N GLU A 250 -13.66 -1.30 -26.82
CA GLU A 250 -13.99 0.10 -27.10
C GLU A 250 -14.11 0.93 -25.82
N ALA A 251 -14.76 0.40 -24.78
CA ALA A 251 -14.84 1.05 -23.47
C ALA A 251 -13.44 1.25 -22.84
N VAL A 252 -12.57 0.24 -22.93
CA VAL A 252 -11.17 0.33 -22.44
C VAL A 252 -10.38 1.42 -23.17
N LEU A 253 -10.47 1.51 -24.50
CA LEU A 253 -9.79 2.57 -25.26
C LEU A 253 -10.29 3.97 -24.85
N HIS A 254 -11.59 4.11 -24.62
CA HIS A 254 -12.16 5.37 -24.12
C HIS A 254 -11.70 5.70 -22.70
N HIS A 255 -11.61 4.73 -21.79
CA HIS A 255 -11.01 4.93 -20.46
C HIS A 255 -9.56 5.40 -20.55
N LEU A 256 -8.76 4.81 -21.44
CA LEU A 256 -7.38 5.18 -21.64
C LEU A 256 -7.24 6.64 -22.09
N MET A 257 -8.03 7.04 -23.09
CA MET A 257 -8.06 8.43 -23.56
C MET A 257 -8.55 9.39 -22.46
N ALA A 258 -9.59 9.02 -21.72
CA ALA A 258 -10.12 9.82 -20.63
C ALA A 258 -9.08 10.05 -19.52
N GLY A 259 -8.36 9.01 -19.12
CA GLY A 259 -7.26 9.09 -18.15
C GLY A 259 -6.12 10.00 -18.62
N ALA A 260 -5.78 9.95 -19.91
CA ALA A 260 -4.75 10.82 -20.49
C ALA A 260 -5.16 12.31 -20.43
N TRP A 261 -6.40 12.63 -20.81
CA TRP A 261 -6.91 14.00 -20.72
C TRP A 261 -7.06 14.48 -19.27
N LEU A 262 -7.38 13.57 -18.34
CA LEU A 262 -7.45 13.88 -16.92
C LEU A 262 -6.07 14.25 -16.36
N LYS A 263 -5.00 13.55 -16.76
CA LYS A 263 -3.61 13.86 -16.41
C LYS A 263 -3.20 15.27 -16.89
N GLU A 264 -3.68 15.68 -18.05
CA GLU A 264 -3.50 17.04 -18.58
C GLU A 264 -4.52 18.07 -18.05
N LYS A 265 -5.36 17.69 -17.09
CA LYS A 265 -6.40 18.54 -16.47
C LYS A 265 -7.44 19.09 -17.48
N ASN A 266 -7.64 18.39 -18.59
CA ASN A 266 -8.68 18.73 -19.57
C ASN A 266 -9.99 18.01 -19.24
N THR A 267 -10.73 18.56 -18.27
CA THR A 267 -11.99 17.97 -17.78
C THR A 267 -13.02 17.73 -18.90
N PRO A 268 -13.29 18.65 -19.84
CA PRO A 268 -14.27 18.41 -20.91
C PRO A 268 -13.94 17.19 -21.78
N GLN A 269 -12.68 17.01 -22.18
CA GLN A 269 -12.27 15.86 -22.99
C GLN A 269 -12.31 14.56 -22.19
N ALA A 270 -11.87 14.58 -20.93
CA ALA A 270 -11.95 13.42 -20.04
C ALA A 270 -13.40 12.94 -19.87
N VAL A 271 -14.32 13.87 -19.55
CA VAL A 271 -15.75 13.59 -19.41
C VAL A 271 -16.33 13.02 -20.70
N ALA A 272 -16.06 13.65 -21.86
CA ALA A 272 -16.56 13.18 -23.14
C ALA A 272 -16.15 11.73 -23.42
N HIS A 273 -14.89 11.37 -23.15
CA HIS A 273 -14.43 10.00 -23.33
C HIS A 273 -15.03 9.02 -22.30
N TYR A 274 -15.22 9.40 -21.03
CA TYR A 274 -15.94 8.54 -20.08
C TYR A 274 -17.39 8.30 -20.49
N GLN A 275 -18.07 9.28 -21.09
CA GLN A 275 -19.42 9.11 -21.63
C GLN A 275 -19.45 8.16 -22.84
N GLN A 276 -18.44 8.22 -23.71
CA GLN A 276 -18.29 7.25 -24.79
C GLN A 276 -17.97 5.86 -24.25
N ALA A 277 -17.16 5.74 -23.19
CA ALA A 277 -16.90 4.47 -22.51
C ALA A 277 -18.18 3.85 -21.95
N GLN A 278 -19.04 4.64 -21.29
CA GLN A 278 -20.36 4.19 -20.84
C GLN A 278 -21.22 3.70 -22.01
N SER A 279 -21.26 4.47 -23.10
CA SER A 279 -22.03 4.13 -24.30
C SER A 279 -21.57 2.81 -24.91
N ALA A 280 -20.26 2.56 -24.95
CA ALA A 280 -19.68 1.29 -25.38
C ALA A 280 -20.00 0.15 -24.40
N ALA A 281 -19.80 0.36 -23.11
CA ALA A 281 -20.07 -0.62 -22.06
C ALA A 281 -21.52 -1.15 -22.11
N THR A 282 -22.51 -0.28 -22.37
CA THR A 282 -23.92 -0.72 -22.49
C THR A 282 -24.20 -1.69 -23.64
N ARG A 283 -23.34 -1.72 -24.66
CA ARG A 283 -23.44 -2.65 -25.80
C ARG A 283 -22.80 -4.01 -25.54
N VAL A 284 -22.08 -4.18 -24.42
CA VAL A 284 -21.51 -5.47 -24.03
C VAL A 284 -22.63 -6.46 -23.73
N THR A 285 -22.54 -7.64 -24.33
CA THR A 285 -23.57 -8.69 -24.21
C THR A 285 -23.50 -9.43 -22.88
N ASP A 286 -22.29 -9.65 -22.36
CA ASP A 286 -22.06 -10.28 -21.07
C ASP A 286 -22.50 -9.34 -19.93
N SER A 287 -23.53 -9.73 -19.19
CA SER A 287 -24.21 -8.87 -18.22
C SER A 287 -23.33 -8.46 -17.04
N PRO A 288 -22.61 -9.38 -16.36
CA PRO A 288 -21.58 -9.02 -15.38
C PRO A 288 -20.54 -8.02 -15.88
N VAL A 289 -19.93 -8.28 -17.03
CA VAL A 289 -18.86 -7.43 -17.60
C VAL A 289 -19.42 -6.05 -17.98
N ARG A 290 -20.59 -6.02 -18.62
CA ARG A 290 -21.34 -4.78 -18.91
C ARG A 290 -21.56 -3.97 -17.64
N GLY A 291 -22.08 -4.60 -16.60
CA GLY A 291 -22.37 -3.95 -15.32
C GLY A 291 -21.13 -3.31 -14.71
N GLN A 292 -20.03 -4.06 -14.63
CA GLN A 292 -18.75 -3.57 -14.11
C GLN A 292 -18.20 -2.40 -14.92
N LEU A 293 -18.17 -2.51 -16.25
CA LEU A 293 -17.66 -1.45 -17.12
C LEU A 293 -18.52 -0.18 -17.03
N VAL A 294 -19.84 -0.30 -17.00
CA VAL A 294 -20.75 0.85 -16.84
C VAL A 294 -20.50 1.57 -15.51
N VAL A 295 -20.34 0.84 -14.41
CA VAL A 295 -20.03 1.42 -13.10
C VAL A 295 -18.67 2.11 -13.11
N GLN A 296 -17.62 1.44 -13.62
CA GLN A 296 -16.28 2.02 -13.72
C GLN A 296 -16.26 3.31 -14.54
N SER A 297 -16.94 3.33 -15.69
CA SER A 297 -17.02 4.52 -16.53
C SER A 297 -17.82 5.66 -15.86
N ALA A 298 -18.86 5.34 -15.09
CA ALA A 298 -19.62 6.34 -14.33
C ALA A 298 -18.80 6.95 -13.18
N PHE A 299 -18.03 6.13 -12.46
CA PHE A 299 -17.06 6.61 -11.45
C PHE A 299 -15.96 7.47 -12.08
N GLY A 300 -15.43 7.05 -13.23
CA GLY A 300 -14.45 7.82 -13.98
C GLY A 300 -14.96 9.20 -14.38
N GLU A 301 -16.18 9.29 -14.91
CA GLU A 301 -16.84 10.56 -15.25
C GLU A 301 -16.99 11.47 -14.02
N ALA A 302 -17.50 10.92 -12.91
CA ALA A 302 -17.66 11.65 -11.66
C ALA A 302 -16.31 12.15 -11.10
N GLY A 303 -15.27 11.31 -11.19
CA GLY A 303 -13.90 11.66 -10.84
C GLY A 303 -13.32 12.78 -11.70
N ALA A 304 -13.61 12.79 -13.00
CA ALA A 304 -13.17 13.87 -13.90
C ALA A 304 -13.80 15.22 -13.54
N TRP A 305 -15.10 15.25 -13.23
CA TRP A 305 -15.78 16.45 -12.72
C TRP A 305 -15.20 16.92 -11.39
N PHE A 306 -14.95 15.98 -10.48
CA PHE A 306 -14.37 16.29 -9.17
C PHE A 306 -12.96 16.89 -9.30
N ALA A 307 -12.10 16.30 -10.13
CA ALA A 307 -10.75 16.82 -10.40
C ALA A 307 -10.78 18.22 -11.03
N GLY A 308 -11.78 18.49 -11.87
CA GLY A 308 -12.07 19.82 -12.41
C GLY A 308 -12.66 20.82 -11.40
N LYS A 309 -12.87 20.41 -10.14
CA LYS A 309 -13.53 21.18 -9.07
C LYS A 309 -14.98 21.57 -9.35
N TYR A 310 -15.66 20.86 -10.25
CA TYR A 310 -17.09 21.01 -10.52
C TYR A 310 -17.89 20.15 -9.54
N TYR A 311 -17.80 20.48 -8.25
CA TYR A 311 -18.23 19.61 -7.16
C TYR A 311 -19.73 19.23 -7.20
N THR A 312 -20.61 20.16 -7.58
CA THR A 312 -22.04 19.88 -7.69
C THR A 312 -22.35 18.87 -8.80
N GLU A 313 -21.69 19.00 -9.97
CA GLU A 313 -21.81 18.00 -11.04
C GLU A 313 -21.18 16.67 -10.65
N ALA A 314 -20.00 16.70 -10.03
CA ALA A 314 -19.35 15.49 -9.53
C ALA A 314 -20.28 14.70 -8.60
N ALA A 315 -20.96 15.37 -7.66
CA ALA A 315 -21.90 14.72 -6.75
C ALA A 315 -23.07 14.04 -7.47
N LYS A 316 -23.65 14.71 -8.49
CA LYS A 316 -24.71 14.14 -9.32
C LYS A 316 -24.23 12.87 -10.04
N HIS A 317 -23.04 12.89 -10.61
CA HIS A 317 -22.47 11.74 -11.30
C HIS A 317 -22.07 10.61 -10.34
N TYR A 318 -21.54 10.91 -9.15
CA TYR A 318 -21.27 9.91 -8.11
C TYR A 318 -22.54 9.23 -7.60
N ARG A 319 -23.65 9.97 -7.41
CA ARG A 319 -24.97 9.37 -7.06
C ARG A 319 -25.48 8.42 -8.13
N ARG A 320 -25.29 8.79 -9.41
CA ARG A 320 -25.62 7.92 -10.55
C ARG A 320 -24.76 6.66 -10.52
N ALA A 321 -23.45 6.80 -10.30
CA ALA A 321 -22.53 5.66 -10.18
C ALA A 321 -22.90 4.73 -9.02
N ALA A 322 -23.30 5.28 -7.86
CA ALA A 322 -23.78 4.50 -6.72
C ALA A 322 -25.07 3.72 -7.05
N THR A 323 -26.00 4.34 -7.78
CA THR A 323 -27.23 3.66 -8.24
C THR A 323 -26.89 2.48 -9.15
N LEU A 324 -25.99 2.67 -10.11
CA LEU A 324 -25.52 1.62 -11.02
C LEU A 324 -24.79 0.50 -10.25
N ALA A 325 -23.98 0.83 -9.24
CA ALA A 325 -23.30 -0.13 -8.39
C ALA A 325 -24.28 -1.00 -7.58
N ARG A 326 -25.39 -0.43 -7.13
CA ARG A 326 -26.47 -1.16 -6.44
C ARG A 326 -27.14 -2.19 -7.37
N GLU A 327 -27.29 -1.89 -8.66
CA GLU A 327 -27.90 -2.79 -9.64
C GLU A 327 -27.06 -4.04 -9.91
N ILE A 328 -25.73 -3.97 -9.70
CA ILE A 328 -24.78 -5.07 -9.90
C ILE A 328 -24.27 -5.66 -8.56
N PRO A 329 -25.17 -5.71 -7.56
CA PRO A 329 -24.91 -5.74 -6.11
C PRO A 329 -23.44 -5.61 -5.67
N HIS A 330 -22.82 -4.44 -5.92
CA HIS A 330 -21.44 -4.17 -5.53
C HIS A 330 -21.38 -3.14 -4.38
N PRO A 331 -21.59 -3.57 -3.12
CA PRO A 331 -21.82 -2.65 -2.00
C PRO A 331 -20.64 -1.72 -1.68
N LEU A 332 -19.40 -2.14 -1.98
CA LEU A 332 -18.22 -1.29 -1.85
C LEU A 332 -18.26 -0.06 -2.77
N PHE A 333 -18.74 -0.23 -4.01
CA PHE A 333 -18.84 0.89 -4.95
C PHE A 333 -20.07 1.73 -4.64
N GLU A 334 -21.18 1.13 -4.19
CA GLU A 334 -22.33 1.91 -3.72
C GLU A 334 -21.93 2.83 -2.54
N LEU A 335 -21.25 2.28 -1.54
CA LEU A 335 -20.69 3.04 -0.40
C LEU A 335 -19.80 4.18 -0.89
N GLU A 336 -18.84 3.89 -1.76
CA GLU A 336 -17.88 4.88 -2.24
C GLU A 336 -18.55 6.00 -3.06
N GLY A 337 -19.51 5.65 -3.92
CA GLY A 337 -20.25 6.63 -4.71
C GLY A 337 -21.08 7.56 -3.83
N CYS A 338 -21.79 7.02 -2.84
CA CYS A 338 -22.53 7.83 -1.88
C CYS A 338 -21.59 8.73 -1.05
N ARG A 339 -20.47 8.17 -0.54
CA ARG A 339 -19.48 8.95 0.23
C ARG A 339 -18.90 10.10 -0.60
N MET A 340 -18.47 9.83 -1.84
CA MET A 340 -17.88 10.84 -2.70
C MET A 340 -18.90 11.90 -3.16
N ALA A 341 -20.17 11.55 -3.31
CA ALA A 341 -21.22 12.53 -3.53
C ALA A 341 -21.39 13.48 -2.34
N GLY A 342 -21.45 12.94 -1.11
CA GLY A 342 -21.50 13.73 0.12
C GLY A 342 -20.28 14.62 0.28
N PHE A 343 -19.09 14.06 0.07
CA PHE A 343 -17.84 14.82 0.15
C PHE A 343 -17.78 15.95 -0.88
N ALA A 344 -18.16 15.70 -2.12
CA ALA A 344 -18.21 16.74 -3.16
C ALA A 344 -19.19 17.87 -2.79
N LEU A 345 -20.40 17.54 -2.32
CA LEU A 345 -21.36 18.57 -1.88
C LEU A 345 -20.88 19.34 -0.66
N TRP A 346 -20.17 18.70 0.26
CA TRP A 346 -19.56 19.38 1.38
C TRP A 346 -18.48 20.37 0.92
N GLN A 347 -17.62 19.98 -0.03
CA GLN A 347 -16.64 20.89 -0.66
C GLN A 347 -17.32 22.07 -1.39
N ALA A 348 -18.51 21.86 -1.94
CA ALA A 348 -19.34 22.91 -2.54
C ALA A 348 -20.08 23.81 -1.52
N GLY A 349 -19.96 23.54 -0.22
CA GLY A 349 -20.66 24.28 0.84
C GLY A 349 -22.10 23.83 1.09
N HIS A 350 -22.58 22.78 0.42
CA HIS A 350 -23.94 22.26 0.54
C HIS A 350 -24.07 21.24 1.68
N ARG A 351 -23.79 21.69 2.91
CA ARG A 351 -23.67 20.83 4.10
C ARG A 351 -24.88 19.92 4.36
N THR A 352 -26.10 20.45 4.29
CA THR A 352 -27.31 19.67 4.58
C THR A 352 -27.50 18.55 3.57
N VAL A 353 -27.31 18.85 2.29
CA VAL A 353 -27.47 17.87 1.20
C VAL A 353 -26.37 16.81 1.25
N ALA A 354 -25.16 17.18 1.68
CA ALA A 354 -24.07 16.22 1.89
C ALA A 354 -24.43 15.18 2.97
N MET A 355 -25.17 15.55 4.01
CA MET A 355 -25.59 14.60 5.06
C MET A 355 -26.51 13.49 4.53
N ASP A 356 -27.37 13.79 3.54
CA ASP A 356 -28.25 12.78 2.93
C ASP A 356 -27.46 11.69 2.19
N ASP A 357 -26.37 12.10 1.51
CA ASP A 357 -25.47 11.17 0.82
C ASP A 357 -24.61 10.37 1.78
N TYR A 358 -24.11 10.98 2.86
CA TYR A 358 -23.45 10.23 3.92
C TYR A 358 -24.42 9.22 4.57
N ALA A 359 -25.68 9.59 4.81
CA ALA A 359 -26.68 8.64 5.28
C ALA A 359 -26.93 7.50 4.27
N ALA A 360 -26.86 7.77 2.96
CA ALA A 360 -26.92 6.73 1.93
C ALA A 360 -25.70 5.81 1.96
N ALA A 361 -24.50 6.36 2.17
CA ALA A 361 -23.27 5.59 2.35
C ALA A 361 -23.37 4.64 3.56
N LEU A 362 -23.89 5.12 4.69
CA LEU A 362 -24.13 4.29 5.88
C LEU A 362 -25.13 3.16 5.62
N ARG A 363 -26.16 3.39 4.79
CA ARG A 363 -27.10 2.32 4.39
C ARG A 363 -26.42 1.29 3.50
N ALA A 364 -25.64 1.72 2.51
CA ALA A 364 -24.90 0.82 1.61
C ALA A 364 -23.92 -0.06 2.38
N ALA A 365 -23.23 0.50 3.38
CA ALA A 365 -22.28 -0.23 4.21
C ALA A 365 -22.90 -1.39 5.01
N LYS A 366 -24.21 -1.40 5.27
CA LYS A 366 -24.88 -2.51 5.96
C LYS A 366 -24.85 -3.81 5.14
N ASN A 367 -24.68 -3.71 3.82
CA ASN A 367 -24.54 -4.85 2.92
C ASN A 367 -23.09 -5.39 2.83
N ILE A 368 -22.16 -4.79 3.60
CA ILE A 368 -20.77 -5.24 3.73
C ILE A 368 -20.65 -5.96 5.08
N ALA A 369 -19.91 -7.07 5.12
CA ALA A 369 -19.61 -7.79 6.36
C ALA A 369 -18.97 -6.84 7.38
N GLN A 370 -19.32 -6.97 8.65
CA GLN A 370 -18.92 -5.97 9.66
C GLN A 370 -17.40 -5.89 9.81
N GLU A 371 -16.71 -7.04 9.71
CA GLU A 371 -15.27 -7.18 9.84
C GLU A 371 -14.51 -6.46 8.71
N GLU A 372 -15.10 -6.40 7.52
CA GLU A 372 -14.48 -5.79 6.33
C GLU A 372 -14.63 -4.27 6.31
N ARG A 373 -15.64 -3.71 7.00
CA ARG A 373 -16.00 -2.28 6.91
C ARG A 373 -14.87 -1.34 7.30
N VAL A 374 -14.01 -1.73 8.24
CA VAL A 374 -12.86 -0.92 8.67
C VAL A 374 -11.83 -0.72 7.56
N GLN A 375 -11.76 -1.65 6.60
CA GLN A 375 -10.85 -1.60 5.45
C GLN A 375 -11.47 -0.88 4.24
N THR A 376 -12.70 -0.36 4.38
CA THR A 376 -13.40 0.37 3.32
C THR A 376 -13.27 1.88 3.51
N THR A 377 -14.03 2.67 2.75
CA THR A 377 -14.12 4.11 2.93
C THR A 377 -15.17 4.54 3.97
N LEU A 378 -15.82 3.59 4.66
CA LEU A 378 -16.77 3.88 5.74
C LEU A 378 -16.15 4.68 6.92
N PRO A 379 -14.93 4.40 7.40
CA PRO A 379 -14.30 5.21 8.43
C PRO A 379 -14.18 6.70 8.03
N LEU A 380 -13.97 6.97 6.73
CA LEU A 380 -13.91 8.34 6.21
C LEU A 380 -15.26 9.05 6.28
N VAL A 381 -16.39 8.32 6.10
CA VAL A 381 -17.74 8.88 6.31
C VAL A 381 -17.88 9.41 7.74
N PHE A 382 -17.48 8.62 8.73
CA PHE A 382 -17.54 9.04 10.13
C PHE A 382 -16.56 10.17 10.46
N GLY A 383 -15.36 10.14 9.88
CA GLY A 383 -14.41 11.25 9.98
C GLY A 383 -14.98 12.56 9.43
N ASP A 384 -15.61 12.52 8.26
CA ASP A 384 -16.26 13.69 7.65
C ASP A 384 -17.43 14.19 8.50
N LEU A 385 -18.29 13.30 8.99
CA LEU A 385 -19.39 13.67 9.90
C LEU A 385 -18.88 14.34 11.18
N LEU A 386 -17.83 13.79 11.82
CA LEU A 386 -17.20 14.41 12.98
C LEU A 386 -16.67 15.81 12.66
N ARG A 387 -15.97 15.99 11.54
CA ARG A 387 -15.47 17.30 11.10
C ARG A 387 -16.58 18.29 10.79
N MET A 388 -17.69 17.83 10.22
CA MET A 388 -18.87 18.66 10.00
C MET A 388 -19.41 19.12 11.35
N HIS A 389 -19.66 18.22 12.29
CA HIS A 389 -20.23 18.56 13.60
C HIS A 389 -19.31 19.43 14.45
N ASP A 390 -18.05 19.04 14.63
CA ASP A 390 -17.06 19.74 15.45
C ASP A 390 -15.65 19.56 14.88
N LYS A 391 -15.27 20.45 13.96
CA LYS A 391 -13.95 20.44 13.31
C LYS A 391 -12.80 20.48 14.33
N ARG A 392 -12.88 21.36 15.33
CA ARG A 392 -11.81 21.54 16.33
C ARG A 392 -11.60 20.27 17.13
N ARG A 393 -12.66 19.56 17.48
CA ARG A 393 -12.57 18.29 18.21
C ARG A 393 -12.03 17.17 17.34
N SER A 394 -12.44 17.09 16.07
CA SER A 394 -11.85 16.15 15.12
C SER A 394 -10.33 16.36 15.00
N GLU A 395 -9.87 17.60 14.88
CA GLU A 395 -8.44 17.95 14.86
C GLU A 395 -7.73 17.59 16.18
N ALA A 396 -8.42 17.69 17.31
CA ALA A 396 -7.88 17.27 18.61
C ALA A 396 -7.74 15.74 18.73
N LEU A 397 -8.66 14.96 18.16
CA LEU A 397 -8.55 13.50 18.09
C LEU A 397 -7.38 13.05 17.21
N GLU A 398 -7.17 13.74 16.08
CA GLU A 398 -6.01 13.55 15.18
C GLU A 398 -4.70 13.88 15.90
N THR A 399 -4.66 15.04 16.59
CA THR A 399 -3.49 15.48 17.37
C THR A 399 -3.15 14.51 18.50
N ALA A 400 -4.16 13.95 19.18
CA ALA A 400 -3.93 12.95 20.23
C ALA A 400 -3.26 11.68 19.67
N ALA A 401 -3.71 11.18 18.51
CA ALA A 401 -3.03 10.07 17.84
C ALA A 401 -1.60 10.41 17.45
N MET A 402 -1.36 11.59 16.87
CA MET A 402 0.00 12.01 16.50
C MET A 402 0.95 11.96 17.70
N ARG A 403 0.53 12.51 18.85
CA ARG A 403 1.32 12.47 20.11
C ARG A 403 1.55 11.04 20.62
N TYR A 404 0.59 10.14 20.44
CA TYR A 404 0.77 8.73 20.79
C TYR A 404 1.85 8.09 19.92
N HIS A 405 1.85 8.31 18.59
CA HIS A 405 2.89 7.78 17.71
C HIS A 405 4.28 8.32 18.08
N GLU A 406 4.40 9.62 18.35
CA GLU A 406 5.65 10.23 18.85
C GLU A 406 6.10 9.61 20.19
N ALA A 407 5.16 9.29 21.08
CA ALA A 407 5.46 8.62 22.34
C ALA A 407 5.96 7.19 22.10
N CYS A 408 5.34 6.42 21.21
CA CYS A 408 5.79 5.08 20.83
C CYS A 408 7.22 5.09 20.28
N GLN A 409 7.52 6.02 19.35
CA GLN A 409 8.87 6.18 18.80
C GLN A 409 9.92 6.45 19.88
N ARG A 410 9.60 7.32 20.84
CA ARG A 410 10.49 7.60 21.98
C ARG A 410 10.67 6.37 22.87
N LEU A 411 9.60 5.62 23.13
CA LEU A 411 9.67 4.39 23.95
C LEU A 411 10.54 3.31 23.30
N ILE A 412 10.41 3.11 21.98
CA ILE A 412 11.26 2.21 21.20
C ILE A 412 12.72 2.64 21.31
N LEU A 413 13.01 3.92 21.10
CA LEU A 413 14.37 4.47 21.22
C LEU A 413 14.97 4.23 22.61
N GLU A 414 14.19 4.44 23.68
CA GLU A 414 14.65 4.19 25.05
C GLU A 414 14.95 2.71 25.31
N ALA A 415 14.17 1.79 24.74
CA ALA A 415 14.41 0.36 24.85
C ALA A 415 15.68 -0.06 24.08
N GLU A 416 15.84 0.42 22.85
CA GLU A 416 17.05 0.20 22.03
C GLU A 416 18.30 0.72 22.75
N ALA A 417 18.24 1.93 23.30
CA ALA A 417 19.34 2.53 24.05
C ALA A 417 19.70 1.70 25.30
N ALA A 418 18.72 1.15 26.01
CA ALA A 418 18.96 0.32 27.18
C ALA A 418 19.72 -0.99 26.83
N VAL A 419 19.37 -1.63 25.70
CA VAL A 419 20.10 -2.81 25.22
C VAL A 419 21.49 -2.44 24.72
N ALA A 420 21.64 -1.31 24.02
CA ALA A 420 22.90 -0.84 23.45
C ALA A 420 23.97 -0.47 24.50
N LEU A 421 23.61 -0.25 25.77
CA LEU A 421 24.58 -0.08 26.86
C LEU A 421 25.44 -1.31 27.12
N HIS A 422 25.00 -2.49 26.65
CA HIS A 422 25.71 -3.74 26.81
C HIS A 422 26.37 -4.14 25.48
N ALA A 423 27.69 -4.31 25.50
CA ALA A 423 28.45 -4.75 24.32
C ALA A 423 28.04 -6.16 23.85
N ALA A 424 27.71 -7.05 24.79
CA ALA A 424 27.18 -8.39 24.54
C ALA A 424 25.95 -8.60 25.45
N PRO A 425 24.77 -8.10 25.06
CA PRO A 425 23.57 -8.21 25.89
C PRO A 425 23.16 -9.67 26.01
N GLY A 426 22.97 -10.15 27.24
CA GLY A 426 22.38 -11.46 27.48
C GLY A 426 20.86 -11.44 27.28
N ALA A 427 20.26 -12.61 27.08
CA ALA A 427 18.81 -12.75 26.90
C ALA A 427 17.98 -12.07 28.01
N GLU A 428 18.47 -12.05 29.25
CA GLU A 428 17.78 -11.42 30.39
C GLU A 428 17.72 -9.89 30.28
N VAL A 429 18.75 -9.23 29.73
CA VAL A 429 18.74 -7.79 29.48
C VAL A 429 17.69 -7.44 28.43
N VAL A 430 17.66 -8.21 27.35
CA VAL A 430 16.71 -8.02 26.24
C VAL A 430 15.28 -8.25 26.72
N LYS A 431 15.00 -9.37 27.42
CA LYS A 431 13.69 -9.64 28.02
C LYS A 431 13.24 -8.52 28.97
N ALA A 432 14.16 -7.96 29.77
CA ALA A 432 13.84 -6.85 30.66
C ALA A 432 13.50 -5.56 29.89
N ALA A 433 14.22 -5.27 28.81
CA ALA A 433 13.94 -4.14 27.92
C ALA A 433 12.58 -4.31 27.21
N ASP A 434 12.31 -5.49 26.64
CA ASP A 434 11.05 -5.85 26.00
C ASP A 434 9.87 -5.69 26.96
N ARG A 435 9.97 -6.30 28.16
CA ARG A 435 8.92 -6.21 29.16
C ARG A 435 8.62 -4.76 29.55
N ARG A 436 9.66 -3.94 29.69
CA ARG A 436 9.51 -2.51 30.01
C ARG A 436 8.88 -1.73 28.85
N LEU A 437 9.29 -2.02 27.62
CA LEU A 437 8.73 -1.42 26.41
C LEU A 437 7.24 -1.76 26.31
N GLN A 438 6.90 -3.05 26.45
CA GLN A 438 5.54 -3.55 26.36
C GLN A 438 4.59 -2.83 27.34
N LEU A 439 4.96 -2.81 28.63
CA LEU A 439 4.17 -2.15 29.68
C LEU A 439 3.95 -0.66 29.41
N ARG A 440 4.94 0.03 28.82
CA ARG A 440 4.86 1.47 28.56
C ARG A 440 4.08 1.81 27.30
N LEU A 441 4.18 0.99 26.25
CA LEU A 441 3.33 1.11 25.07
C LEU A 441 1.87 0.90 25.43
N GLU A 442 1.57 -0.13 26.25
CA GLU A 442 0.22 -0.37 26.75
C GLU A 442 -0.29 0.81 27.60
N ALA A 443 0.52 1.34 28.51
CA ALA A 443 0.15 2.53 29.29
C ALA A 443 -0.08 3.78 28.40
N ALA A 444 0.73 3.98 27.38
CA ALA A 444 0.57 5.07 26.41
C ALA A 444 -0.72 4.92 25.59
N PHE A 445 -1.04 3.69 25.18
CA PHE A 445 -2.27 3.38 24.46
C PHE A 445 -3.52 3.62 25.33
N LEU A 446 -3.51 3.17 26.60
CA LEU A 446 -4.59 3.44 27.55
C LEU A 446 -4.77 4.95 27.78
N THR A 447 -3.67 5.71 27.87
CA THR A 447 -3.70 7.17 28.01
C THR A 447 -4.33 7.84 26.79
N LEU A 448 -3.94 7.43 25.58
CA LEU A 448 -4.53 7.90 24.33
C LEU A 448 -6.04 7.64 24.32
N ARG A 449 -6.45 6.41 24.65
CA ARG A 449 -7.86 6.03 24.68
C ARG A 449 -8.66 6.91 25.65
N GLN A 450 -8.19 7.05 26.88
CA GLN A 450 -8.83 7.92 27.87
C GLN A 450 -8.94 9.37 27.39
N GLN A 451 -7.87 9.91 26.78
CA GLN A 451 -7.88 11.26 26.22
C GLN A 451 -8.91 11.42 25.10
N ARG A 452 -8.99 10.46 24.16
CA ARG A 452 -9.97 10.49 23.08
C ARG A 452 -11.40 10.32 23.58
N GLU A 453 -11.65 9.45 24.56
CA GLU A 453 -12.98 9.33 25.17
C GLU A 453 -13.41 10.62 25.87
N ALA A 454 -12.52 11.27 26.63
CA ALA A 454 -12.83 12.54 27.27
C ALA A 454 -13.15 13.64 26.25
N LEU A 455 -12.44 13.66 25.12
CA LEU A 455 -12.75 14.57 24.01
C LEU A 455 -14.14 14.25 23.42
N ILE A 456 -14.50 12.99 23.23
CA ILE A 456 -15.81 12.60 22.70
C ILE A 456 -16.94 12.95 23.68
N GLU A 457 -16.75 12.72 24.97
CA GLU A 457 -17.73 12.99 26.02
C GLU A 457 -18.12 14.47 26.09
N GLN A 458 -17.11 15.35 25.95
CA GLN A 458 -17.28 16.80 25.90
C GLN A 458 -17.88 17.33 24.58
N GLY A 459 -18.17 16.46 23.61
CA GLY A 459 -18.87 16.80 22.38
C GLY A 459 -20.35 17.14 22.62
N ASP A 460 -21.03 17.64 21.59
CA ASP A 460 -22.48 17.74 21.62
C ASP A 460 -23.15 16.37 21.33
N ASP A 461 -24.49 16.33 21.32
CA ASP A 461 -25.23 15.11 21.00
C ASP A 461 -24.93 14.57 19.60
N SER A 462 -24.63 15.45 18.64
CA SER A 462 -24.34 15.04 17.27
C SER A 462 -23.02 14.28 17.19
N VAL A 463 -21.96 14.81 17.81
CA VAL A 463 -20.66 14.13 17.91
C VAL A 463 -20.80 12.77 18.59
N ARG A 464 -21.48 12.72 19.74
CA ARG A 464 -21.66 11.48 20.49
C ARG A 464 -22.48 10.45 19.70
N GLN A 465 -23.49 10.89 18.95
CA GLN A 465 -24.27 10.02 18.08
C GLN A 465 -23.45 9.47 16.91
N THR A 466 -22.62 10.31 16.26
CA THR A 466 -21.70 9.86 15.20
C THR A 466 -20.76 8.77 15.73
N VAL A 467 -20.17 8.97 16.92
CA VAL A 467 -19.28 7.98 17.54
C VAL A 467 -20.02 6.68 17.89
N ARG A 468 -21.23 6.74 18.48
CA ARG A 468 -22.04 5.55 18.76
C ARG A 468 -22.26 4.74 17.49
N LEU A 469 -22.71 5.40 16.43
CA LEU A 469 -22.98 4.75 15.15
C LEU A 469 -21.71 4.16 14.52
N ALA A 470 -20.58 4.87 14.62
CA ALA A 470 -19.29 4.36 14.17
C ALA A 470 -18.88 3.11 14.94
N ARG A 471 -19.10 3.06 16.25
CA ARG A 471 -18.81 1.88 17.08
C ARG A 471 -19.67 0.67 16.73
N ASP A 472 -20.94 0.92 16.44
CA ASP A 472 -21.86 -0.13 16.01
C ASP A 472 -21.53 -0.67 14.62
N MET A 473 -21.07 0.21 13.71
CA MET A 473 -20.83 -0.15 12.32
C MET A 473 -19.41 -0.62 12.02
N LEU A 474 -18.41 -0.16 12.77
CA LEU A 474 -16.99 -0.52 12.61
C LEU A 474 -16.57 -1.49 13.72
N HIS A 475 -16.20 -0.98 14.90
CA HIS A 475 -15.85 -1.79 16.06
C HIS A 475 -16.12 -1.01 17.37
N PRO A 476 -16.38 -1.68 18.50
CA PRO A 476 -16.80 -1.05 19.75
C PRO A 476 -15.83 -0.03 20.36
N HIS A 477 -14.61 0.04 19.85
CA HIS A 477 -13.55 0.92 20.37
C HIS A 477 -13.16 2.04 19.43
N TRP A 478 -13.92 2.23 18.35
CA TRP A 478 -13.69 3.33 17.44
C TRP A 478 -13.81 4.67 18.18
N ASN A 479 -12.82 5.53 18.03
CA ASN A 479 -12.72 6.81 18.75
C ASN A 479 -12.17 7.95 17.88
N GLY A 480 -12.39 7.88 16.56
CA GLY A 480 -12.02 8.90 15.58
C GLY A 480 -10.93 8.44 14.61
N LEU A 481 -10.55 9.35 13.71
CA LEU A 481 -9.45 9.14 12.76
C LEU A 481 -8.16 9.88 13.20
N PRO A 482 -6.97 9.39 12.83
CA PRO A 482 -6.74 8.03 12.33
C PRO A 482 -7.17 7.00 13.38
N ASP A 483 -7.64 5.86 12.89
CA ASP A 483 -7.94 4.73 13.77
C ASP A 483 -6.61 4.19 14.32
N VAL A 484 -6.61 3.82 15.60
CA VAL A 484 -5.37 3.41 16.31
C VAL A 484 -5.57 2.02 16.87
N ALA A 485 -4.86 1.06 16.30
CA ALA A 485 -4.81 -0.31 16.76
C ALA A 485 -4.08 -0.42 18.11
N HIS A 486 -4.32 -1.53 18.81
CA HIS A 486 -3.55 -1.89 19.97
C HIS A 486 -2.07 -2.09 19.57
N PRO A 487 -1.08 -1.67 20.38
CA PRO A 487 0.34 -1.81 20.03
C PRO A 487 0.84 -3.26 19.86
N PHE A 488 0.01 -4.26 20.13
CA PHE A 488 0.33 -5.69 20.03
C PHE A 488 -0.78 -6.47 19.32
N ASP A 489 -1.57 -5.79 18.48
CA ASP A 489 -2.64 -6.37 17.66
C ASP A 489 -3.68 -7.20 18.43
N ALA A 490 -3.80 -6.98 19.75
CA ALA A 490 -4.89 -7.54 20.52
C ALA A 490 -6.22 -7.08 19.88
N PRO A 491 -7.17 -7.98 19.60
CA PRO A 491 -8.43 -7.60 19.01
C PRO A 491 -9.20 -6.68 19.97
N PRO A 492 -10.03 -5.75 19.46
CA PRO A 492 -10.81 -4.83 20.29
C PRO A 492 -11.49 -5.49 21.50
N GLY A 493 -12.08 -6.68 21.34
CA GLY A 493 -12.78 -7.39 22.42
C GLY A 493 -11.92 -7.84 23.62
N GLU A 494 -10.59 -7.78 23.51
CA GLU A 494 -9.64 -8.17 24.56
C GLU A 494 -9.03 -6.96 25.29
N TRP A 495 -9.38 -5.74 24.90
CA TRP A 495 -8.86 -4.54 25.55
C TRP A 495 -9.52 -4.36 26.92
N GLN A 496 -8.75 -3.92 27.92
CA GLN A 496 -9.32 -3.56 29.23
C GLN A 496 -10.48 -2.57 29.03
N SER A 497 -11.61 -2.87 29.69
CA SER A 497 -12.86 -2.11 29.54
C SER A 497 -12.66 -0.67 29.99
N LEU A 498 -12.96 0.28 29.11
CA LEU A 498 -13.14 1.69 29.48
C LEU A 498 -14.48 1.88 30.22
N PRO A 499 -14.66 2.99 30.97
CA PRO A 499 -15.90 3.26 31.70
C PRO A 499 -17.12 3.14 30.79
N ALA A 500 -18.09 2.31 31.21
CA ALA A 500 -19.23 1.92 30.42
C ALA A 500 -20.17 3.10 30.14
N TRP A 501 -20.09 3.66 28.93
CA TRP A 501 -21.10 4.60 28.44
C TRP A 501 -22.33 3.90 27.84
N SER A 502 -22.36 2.56 27.84
CA SER A 502 -23.45 1.76 27.27
C SER A 502 -24.62 1.47 28.23
N ALA A 503 -24.56 1.87 29.50
CA ALA A 503 -25.56 1.48 30.49
C ALA A 503 -26.67 2.51 30.77
N SER A 504 -26.65 3.70 30.17
CA SER A 504 -27.64 4.74 30.48
C SER A 504 -28.06 5.56 29.26
N ALA A 505 -28.83 4.92 28.38
CA ALA A 505 -29.84 5.62 27.58
C ALA A 505 -31.02 4.66 27.34
N PRO A 506 -32.27 5.08 27.58
CA PRO A 506 -33.43 4.23 27.32
C PRO A 506 -33.46 3.86 25.84
N ALA A 507 -33.73 2.58 25.55
CA ALA A 507 -33.95 2.11 24.19
C ALA A 507 -35.01 3.00 23.53
N ALA A 508 -34.63 3.73 22.49
CA ALA A 508 -35.60 4.45 21.67
C ALA A 508 -36.50 3.39 21.00
N PRO A 509 -37.83 3.46 21.15
CA PRO A 509 -38.70 2.53 20.46
C PRO A 509 -38.60 2.80 18.96
N LEU A 510 -38.21 1.75 18.22
CA LEU A 510 -38.41 1.67 16.78
C LEU A 510 -39.91 1.83 16.55
N SER A 511 -40.29 2.96 15.95
CA SER A 511 -41.67 3.32 15.64
C SER A 511 -42.42 2.18 14.95
N GLU A 512 -43.49 1.70 15.57
CA GLU A 512 -44.51 0.86 14.95
C GLU A 512 -45.22 1.60 13.81
N PRO A 513 -45.68 0.89 12.76
CA PRO A 513 -46.39 1.50 11.64
C PRO A 513 -47.77 1.96 12.11
N ALA A 514 -48.16 3.16 11.68
CA ALA A 514 -49.49 3.73 11.92
C ALA A 514 -50.57 2.80 11.32
N GLY A 515 -51.20 2.02 12.20
CA GLY A 515 -52.42 1.26 11.94
C GLY A 515 -53.65 2.12 12.19
N SER A 516 -54.54 2.09 11.20
CA SER A 516 -55.86 2.71 11.12
C SER A 516 -56.83 2.35 12.26
N ALA A 517 -57.57 3.36 12.76
CA ALA A 517 -58.97 3.37 13.23
C ALA A 517 -59.16 4.67 14.05
N ASN A 518 -60.26 5.43 14.05
CA ASN A 518 -61.59 5.41 13.45
C ASN A 518 -62.24 6.78 13.73
N ALA A 519 -63.30 7.09 12.97
CA ALA A 519 -64.33 8.14 13.16
C ALA A 519 -64.03 9.55 12.64
#